data_AF-G2GJ97-F1
#
_entry.id   AF-G2GJ97-F1
#
_cell.length_a   1.000
_cell.length_b   1.000
_cell.length_c   1.000
_cell.angle_alpha   90.00
_cell.angle_beta   90.00
_cell.angle_gamma   90.00
#
_symmetry.space_group_name_H-M   'P 1'
#
loop_
_entity.id
_entity.type
_entity.pdbx_description
1 polymer ?
#
loop_
_entity_poly.entity_id
_entity_poly.type
_entity_poly.pdbx_seq_one_letter_code
_entity_poly.pdbx_strand_id
1 'polypeptide(L)'
;MSSGESPAGKRWAWARSGASAGGERGVRAGDVLPPLEIPVTRTLIVAGALASRDYQDVHHDAGAAREKGSPDVFMNILTTNGLVGRYITDHFGPTAVLRKVAVRLGAPNYPGDTMVLTGRVERIDGGTATVSVTGANGIGHHVTATVTVTVTLPGTETGTETGTGTQTHTETETAAGATATAAATAPAPESPESPESPESPESPESPESPEPPGSRRPPKPPESPNPPKPPESPNPPKSPESPKPPEPPA
;
A
#
# COMPACT_ATOMS: atom_id res chain seq x y z
N MET A 1 28.24 -5.15 -42.61
CA MET A 1 26.95 -5.56 -42.01
C MET A 1 27.28 -6.52 -40.88
N SER A 2 27.36 -6.01 -39.65
CA SER A 2 27.64 -6.82 -38.46
C SER A 2 26.32 -7.14 -37.79
N SER A 3 25.95 -8.42 -37.77
CA SER A 3 24.77 -8.97 -37.12
C SER A 3 24.87 -8.78 -35.61
N GLY A 4 24.01 -7.92 -35.06
CA GLY A 4 23.81 -7.78 -33.62
C GLY A 4 22.91 -8.91 -33.12
N GLU A 5 23.47 -9.79 -32.32
CA GLU A 5 22.77 -10.88 -31.64
C GLU A 5 21.77 -10.28 -30.64
N SER A 6 20.50 -10.69 -30.74
CA SER A 6 19.41 -10.23 -29.89
C SER A 6 19.42 -11.03 -28.58
N PRO A 7 19.42 -10.41 -27.38
CA PRO A 7 19.40 -11.16 -26.14
C PRO A 7 17.95 -11.59 -25.84
N ALA A 8 17.52 -12.66 -26.48
CA ALA A 8 16.41 -13.48 -25.99
C ALA A 8 16.90 -14.22 -24.73
N GLY A 9 16.25 -14.00 -23.58
CA GLY A 9 16.42 -14.89 -22.44
C GLY A 9 16.48 -14.25 -21.06
N LYS A 10 15.40 -13.58 -20.63
CA LYS A 10 15.06 -13.56 -19.20
C LYS A 10 13.66 -14.09 -19.07
N ARG A 11 13.57 -15.41 -18.91
CA ARG A 11 12.33 -16.08 -18.47
C ARG A 11 11.86 -15.35 -17.22
N TRP A 12 10.59 -14.95 -17.17
CA TRP A 12 9.94 -14.50 -15.95
C TRP A 12 9.87 -15.69 -15.00
N ALA A 13 11.00 -16.00 -14.37
CA ALA A 13 11.02 -16.85 -13.21
C ALA A 13 10.19 -16.07 -12.19
N TRP A 14 8.93 -16.49 -12.02
CA TRP A 14 8.30 -16.50 -10.72
C TRP A 14 9.24 -17.32 -9.85
N ALA A 15 10.37 -16.77 -9.42
CA ALA A 15 11.19 -17.44 -8.45
C ALA A 15 10.33 -17.38 -7.19
N ARG A 16 9.57 -18.45 -6.95
CA ARG A 16 9.54 -19.03 -5.62
C ARG A 16 11.02 -19.30 -5.35
N SER A 17 11.75 -18.28 -4.89
CA SER A 17 13.00 -18.51 -4.17
C SER A 17 12.58 -19.53 -3.14
N GLY A 18 13.17 -20.73 -3.27
CA GLY A 18 12.76 -21.87 -2.48
C GLY A 18 12.64 -21.37 -1.06
N ALA A 19 11.47 -21.56 -0.46
CA ALA A 19 11.39 -21.56 0.98
C ALA A 19 12.58 -22.42 1.39
N SER A 20 13.58 -21.80 2.01
CA SER A 20 14.46 -22.58 2.85
C SER A 20 13.46 -23.20 3.79
N ALA A 21 13.21 -24.50 3.60
CA ALA A 21 12.62 -25.34 4.60
C ALA A 21 13.56 -25.17 5.79
N GLY A 22 13.28 -24.17 6.62
CA GLY A 22 13.77 -24.09 7.97
C GLY A 22 13.18 -25.33 8.61
N GLY A 23 13.93 -26.43 8.54
CA GLY A 23 13.47 -27.72 9.00
C GLY A 23 12.96 -27.58 10.42
N GLU A 24 11.71 -27.97 10.63
CA GLU A 24 11.07 -28.34 11.91
C GLU A 24 11.19 -27.34 13.10
N ARG A 25 11.87 -26.22 12.93
CA ARG A 25 11.99 -25.16 13.94
C ARG A 25 10.90 -24.15 13.68
N GLY A 26 9.94 -24.10 14.60
CA GLY A 26 8.95 -23.03 14.65
C GLY A 26 9.60 -21.65 14.68
N VAL A 27 8.88 -20.67 14.15
CA VAL A 27 9.26 -19.25 14.06
C VAL A 27 9.56 -18.67 15.44
N ARG A 28 10.61 -17.87 15.55
CA ARG A 28 11.05 -17.23 16.81
C ARG A 28 11.21 -15.73 16.64
N ALA A 29 11.03 -15.00 17.74
CA ALA A 29 11.43 -13.60 17.79
C ALA A 29 12.94 -13.48 17.53
N GLY A 30 13.32 -12.48 16.75
CA GLY A 30 14.69 -12.27 16.26
C GLY A 30 14.97 -12.86 14.88
N ASP A 31 14.14 -13.79 14.38
CA ASP A 31 14.33 -14.40 13.05
C ASP A 31 14.35 -13.34 11.95
N VAL A 32 15.30 -13.47 11.02
CA VAL A 32 15.43 -12.58 9.86
C VAL A 32 14.89 -13.31 8.63
N LEU A 33 14.00 -12.63 7.91
CA LEU A 33 13.44 -13.13 6.66
C LEU A 33 14.47 -12.96 5.53
N PRO A 34 14.58 -13.93 4.60
CA PRO A 34 15.42 -13.78 3.43
C PRO A 34 15.04 -12.54 2.62
N PRO A 35 16.01 -11.76 2.10
CA PRO A 35 15.71 -10.58 1.31
C PRO A 35 14.97 -10.94 0.01
N LEU A 36 14.06 -10.07 -0.42
CA LEU A 36 13.36 -10.18 -1.70
C LEU A 36 13.67 -8.97 -2.58
N GLU A 37 14.40 -9.20 -3.66
CA GLU A 37 14.66 -8.20 -4.69
C GLU A 37 13.50 -8.14 -5.69
N ILE A 38 13.02 -6.93 -5.95
CA ILE A 38 11.88 -6.67 -6.83
C ILE A 38 12.31 -5.63 -7.87
N PRO A 39 12.47 -6.04 -9.14
CA PRO A 39 12.68 -5.11 -10.23
C PRO A 39 11.44 -4.21 -10.39
N VAL A 40 11.62 -2.91 -10.19
CA VAL A 40 10.56 -1.92 -10.37
C VAL A 40 10.48 -1.58 -11.85
N THR A 41 9.64 -2.31 -12.57
CA THR A 41 9.39 -2.03 -13.98
C THR A 41 8.22 -1.07 -14.14
N ARG A 42 8.17 -0.36 -15.27
CA ARG A 42 6.97 0.42 -15.63
C ARG A 42 5.72 -0.46 -15.68
N THR A 43 5.85 -1.69 -16.19
CA THR A 43 4.76 -2.67 -16.19
C THR A 43 4.25 -2.97 -14.80
N LEU A 44 5.13 -3.18 -13.81
CA LEU A 44 4.73 -3.40 -12.43
C LEU A 44 3.93 -2.21 -11.87
N ILE A 45 4.43 -0.98 -12.11
CA ILE A 45 3.77 0.24 -11.63
C ILE A 45 2.39 0.40 -12.26
N VAL A 46 2.30 0.34 -13.59
CA VAL A 46 1.04 0.53 -14.33
C VAL A 46 0.05 -0.58 -14.01
N ALA A 47 0.48 -1.84 -14.07
CA ALA A 47 -0.40 -2.97 -13.80
C ALA A 47 -0.86 -2.99 -12.34
N GLY A 48 0.02 -2.62 -11.41
CA GLY A 48 -0.29 -2.50 -9.99
C GLY A 48 -1.37 -1.43 -9.73
N ALA A 49 -1.22 -0.25 -10.33
CA ALA A 49 -2.21 0.83 -10.26
C ALA A 49 -3.58 0.41 -10.81
N LEU A 50 -3.61 -0.26 -11.96
CA LEU A 50 -4.84 -0.78 -12.55
C LEU A 50 -5.48 -1.87 -11.69
N ALA A 51 -4.69 -2.84 -11.20
CA ALA A 51 -5.18 -3.92 -10.35
C ALA A 51 -5.76 -3.41 -9.03
N SER A 52 -5.17 -2.35 -8.47
CA SER A 52 -5.66 -1.70 -7.26
C SER A 52 -6.76 -0.66 -7.51
N ARG A 53 -7.15 -0.42 -8.76
CA ARG A 53 -8.12 0.61 -9.20
C ARG A 53 -7.74 2.03 -8.78
N ASP A 54 -6.44 2.29 -8.74
CA ASP A 54 -5.89 3.61 -8.50
C ASP A 54 -5.57 4.27 -9.83
N TYR A 55 -6.55 5.03 -10.33
CA TYR A 55 -6.47 5.69 -11.63
C TYR A 55 -5.85 7.08 -11.55
N GLN A 56 -5.08 7.39 -10.51
CA GLN A 56 -4.31 8.62 -10.51
C GLN A 56 -3.25 8.56 -11.63
N ASP A 57 -3.29 9.55 -12.51
CA ASP A 57 -2.45 9.67 -13.72
C ASP A 57 -0.95 9.47 -13.47
N VAL A 58 -0.42 9.90 -12.33
CA VAL A 58 1.00 9.78 -11.97
C VAL A 58 1.53 8.34 -11.90
N HIS A 59 0.66 7.33 -11.92
CA HIS A 59 1.06 5.92 -11.91
C HIS A 59 1.04 5.27 -13.30
N HIS A 60 0.50 5.94 -14.32
CA HIS A 60 0.34 5.34 -15.65
C HIS A 60 0.56 6.27 -16.84
N ASP A 61 0.51 7.59 -16.61
CA ASP A 61 0.83 8.62 -17.59
C ASP A 61 2.14 9.31 -17.19
N ALA A 62 3.17 9.07 -17.99
CA ALA A 62 4.50 9.62 -17.75
C ALA A 62 4.60 11.11 -18.11
N GLY A 63 3.74 11.63 -18.97
CA GLY A 63 3.65 13.06 -19.28
C GLY A 63 3.02 13.81 -18.11
N ALA A 64 1.87 13.35 -17.65
CA ALA A 64 1.17 13.93 -16.50
C ALA A 64 2.02 13.88 -15.20
N ALA A 65 2.77 12.80 -14.98
CA ALA A 65 3.70 12.70 -13.86
C ALA A 65 4.79 13.79 -13.92
N ARG A 66 5.35 14.06 -15.11
CA ARG A 66 6.38 15.10 -15.34
C ARG A 66 5.84 16.50 -15.20
N GLU A 67 4.64 16.77 -15.69
CA GLU A 67 3.94 18.04 -15.48
C GLU A 67 3.75 18.34 -13.98
N LYS A 68 3.63 17.30 -13.15
CA LYS A 68 3.54 17.39 -11.69
C LYS A 68 4.89 17.34 -10.96
N GLY A 69 6.01 17.40 -11.69
CA GLY A 69 7.36 17.50 -11.13
C GLY A 69 8.03 16.17 -10.81
N SER A 70 7.41 15.04 -11.15
CA SER A 70 8.05 13.72 -11.00
C SER A 70 8.90 13.40 -12.23
N PRO A 71 10.09 12.77 -12.11
CA PRO A 71 10.90 12.40 -13.27
C PRO A 71 10.21 11.38 -14.20
N ASP A 72 9.33 10.56 -13.63
CA ASP A 72 8.53 9.56 -14.34
C ASP A 72 7.30 9.14 -13.51
N VAL A 73 6.52 8.17 -14.01
CA VAL A 73 5.52 7.47 -13.20
C VAL A 73 6.18 6.83 -11.98
N PHE A 74 5.49 6.76 -10.85
CA PHE A 74 6.01 6.13 -9.64
C PHE A 74 5.02 5.12 -9.07
N MET A 75 5.54 4.14 -8.32
CA MET A 75 4.72 3.10 -7.71
C MET A 75 3.75 3.67 -6.68
N ASN A 76 2.48 3.25 -6.74
CA ASN A 76 1.48 3.65 -5.75
C ASN A 76 1.62 2.85 -4.44
N ILE A 77 1.04 3.39 -3.37
CA ILE A 77 1.08 2.76 -2.04
C ILE A 77 0.42 1.37 -2.01
N LEU A 78 -0.62 1.16 -2.82
CA LEU A 78 -1.39 -0.08 -2.84
C LEU A 78 -0.57 -1.24 -3.40
N THR A 79 0.22 -0.99 -4.46
CA THR A 79 1.18 -1.97 -4.99
C THR A 79 2.23 -2.29 -3.95
N THR A 80 2.80 -1.27 -3.29
CA THR A 80 3.77 -1.48 -2.21
C THR A 80 3.20 -2.32 -1.07
N ASN A 81 1.98 -2.03 -0.63
CA ASN A 81 1.27 -2.79 0.40
C ASN A 81 1.06 -4.26 -0.02
N GLY A 82 0.65 -4.49 -1.27
CA GLY A 82 0.50 -5.84 -1.83
C GLY A 82 1.82 -6.61 -1.89
N LEU A 83 2.93 -5.94 -2.23
CA LEU A 83 4.26 -6.55 -2.24
C LEU A 83 4.77 -6.89 -0.84
N VAL A 84 4.49 -6.03 0.16
CA VAL A 84 4.77 -6.35 1.58
C VAL A 84 3.95 -7.56 2.02
N GLY A 85 2.65 -7.60 1.67
CA GLY A 85 1.79 -8.74 1.96
C GLY A 85 2.33 -10.05 1.34
N ARG A 86 2.67 -10.02 0.05
CA ARG A 86 3.31 -11.13 -0.65
C ARG A 86 4.59 -11.58 0.05
N TYR A 87 5.49 -10.65 0.38
CA TYR A 87 6.76 -10.97 1.03
C TYR A 87 6.56 -11.76 2.33
N ILE A 88 5.56 -11.38 3.12
CA ILE A 88 5.20 -12.06 4.36
C ILE A 88 4.58 -13.44 4.08
N THR A 89 3.63 -13.55 3.15
CA THR A 89 2.98 -14.84 2.85
C THR A 89 3.90 -15.81 2.12
N ASP A 90 4.83 -15.33 1.30
CA ASP A 90 5.86 -16.15 0.66
C ASP A 90 6.80 -16.78 1.72
N HIS A 91 7.03 -16.08 2.85
CA HIS A 91 7.84 -16.59 3.95
C HIS A 91 7.09 -17.55 4.88
N PHE A 92 5.91 -17.15 5.38
CA PHE A 92 5.16 -17.96 6.36
C PHE A 92 4.29 -19.05 5.72
N GLY A 93 4.15 -19.03 4.40
CA GLY A 93 3.44 -20.04 3.63
C GLY A 93 1.96 -19.74 3.43
N PRO A 94 1.26 -20.62 2.69
CA PRO A 94 -0.10 -20.38 2.20
C PRO A 94 -1.18 -20.38 3.30
N THR A 95 -0.90 -20.89 4.49
CA THR A 95 -1.82 -20.86 5.64
C THR A 95 -1.71 -19.57 6.45
N ALA A 96 -0.74 -18.70 6.13
CA ALA A 96 -0.54 -17.45 6.83
C ALA A 96 -1.71 -16.49 6.55
N VAL A 97 -2.24 -15.88 7.61
CA VAL A 97 -3.33 -14.89 7.51
C VAL A 97 -2.82 -13.53 7.94
N LEU A 98 -2.72 -12.60 7.00
CA LEU A 98 -2.41 -11.20 7.30
C LEU A 98 -3.55 -10.60 8.11
N ARG A 99 -3.25 -10.14 9.33
CA ARG A 99 -4.23 -9.49 10.23
C ARG A 99 -4.15 -7.98 10.15
N LYS A 100 -2.95 -7.44 10.01
CA LYS A 100 -2.70 -6.00 9.89
C LYS A 100 -1.44 -5.78 9.09
N VAL A 101 -1.48 -4.82 8.18
CA VAL A 101 -0.29 -4.30 7.48
C VAL A 101 -0.31 -2.78 7.65
N ALA A 102 0.60 -2.26 8.47
CA ALA A 102 0.74 -0.83 8.70
C ALA A 102 2.00 -0.35 7.96
N VAL A 103 1.82 0.42 6.89
CA VAL A 103 2.90 0.93 6.05
C VAL A 103 3.10 2.43 6.26
N ARG A 104 4.35 2.87 6.19
CA ARG A 104 4.76 4.27 6.05
C ARG A 104 5.67 4.39 4.84
N LEU A 105 5.32 5.26 3.90
CA LEU A 105 6.11 5.53 2.71
C LEU A 105 7.21 6.57 2.98
N GLY A 106 8.30 6.42 2.24
CA GLY A 106 9.42 7.35 2.18
C GLY A 106 9.80 7.67 0.73
N ALA A 107 10.96 7.21 0.29
CA ALA A 107 11.47 7.44 -1.06
C ALA A 107 10.51 6.88 -2.14
N PRO A 108 10.30 7.55 -3.28
CA PRO A 108 9.51 7.01 -4.38
C PRO A 108 10.23 5.84 -5.07
N ASN A 109 9.47 4.97 -5.71
CA ASN A 109 9.98 3.91 -6.59
C ASN A 109 9.67 4.26 -8.04
N TYR A 110 10.70 4.30 -8.88
CA TYR A 110 10.61 4.62 -10.31
C TYR A 110 10.92 3.42 -11.20
N PRO A 111 10.44 3.40 -12.46
CA PRO A 111 10.86 2.43 -13.45
C PRO A 111 12.39 2.38 -13.56
N GLY A 112 12.96 1.17 -13.46
CA GLY A 112 14.39 0.93 -13.50
C GLY A 112 15.02 0.71 -12.12
N ASP A 113 14.34 1.09 -11.04
CA ASP A 113 14.81 0.79 -9.69
C ASP A 113 14.78 -0.72 -9.40
N THR A 114 15.56 -1.14 -8.41
CA THR A 114 15.35 -2.40 -7.71
C THR A 114 15.03 -2.09 -6.25
N MET A 115 13.86 -2.53 -5.80
CA MET A 115 13.47 -2.46 -4.40
C MET A 115 13.84 -3.76 -3.70
N VAL A 116 14.52 -3.69 -2.56
CA VAL A 116 14.85 -4.85 -1.74
C VAL A 116 14.01 -4.81 -0.47
N LEU A 117 13.13 -5.80 -0.30
CA LEU A 117 12.41 -6.03 0.95
C LEU A 117 13.26 -6.88 1.90
N THR A 118 13.30 -6.47 3.15
CA THR A 118 13.92 -7.18 4.27
C THR A 118 12.96 -7.19 5.44
N GLY A 119 13.06 -8.18 6.33
CA GLY A 119 12.19 -8.22 7.50
C GLY A 119 12.75 -9.00 8.68
N ARG A 120 12.21 -8.72 9.85
CA ARG A 120 12.57 -9.35 11.12
C ARG A 120 11.32 -9.64 11.94
N VAL A 121 11.24 -10.84 12.50
CA VAL A 121 10.22 -11.19 13.48
C VAL A 121 10.56 -10.49 14.79
N GLU A 122 9.74 -9.53 15.20
CA GLU A 122 9.95 -8.76 16.43
C GLU A 122 9.35 -9.48 17.65
N ARG A 123 8.20 -10.13 17.44
CA ARG A 123 7.45 -10.78 18.52
C ARG A 123 6.66 -11.98 17.99
N ILE A 124 6.56 -13.00 18.83
CA ILE A 124 5.65 -14.13 18.67
C ILE A 124 4.75 -14.17 19.92
N ASP A 125 3.44 -14.26 19.71
CA ASP A 125 2.44 -14.44 20.74
C ASP A 125 1.43 -15.51 20.28
N GLY A 126 1.55 -16.70 20.88
CA GLY A 126 0.84 -17.90 20.41
C GLY A 126 1.06 -18.15 18.91
N GLY A 127 -0.04 -18.25 18.16
CA GLY A 127 -0.02 -18.41 16.70
C GLY A 127 0.10 -17.09 15.91
N THR A 128 0.52 -15.98 16.51
CA THR A 128 0.60 -14.68 15.84
C THR A 128 2.01 -14.10 15.91
N ALA A 129 2.54 -13.70 14.75
CA ALA A 129 3.81 -13.00 14.62
C ALA A 129 3.60 -11.51 14.33
N THR A 130 4.46 -10.68 14.91
CA THR A 130 4.65 -9.28 14.51
C THR A 130 6.00 -9.14 13.83
N VAL A 131 6.00 -8.64 12.60
CA VAL A 131 7.18 -8.56 11.73
C VAL A 131 7.42 -7.12 11.31
N SER A 132 8.64 -6.63 11.52
CA SER A 132 9.09 -5.37 10.91
C SER A 132 9.58 -5.65 9.49
N VAL A 133 9.24 -4.78 8.55
CA VAL A 133 9.63 -4.88 7.14
C VAL A 133 10.18 -3.54 6.67
N THR A 134 11.30 -3.56 5.95
CA THR A 134 11.85 -2.40 5.26
C THR A 134 12.01 -2.72 3.78
N GLY A 135 11.53 -1.83 2.91
CA GLY A 135 11.80 -1.82 1.48
C GLY A 135 12.68 -0.64 1.12
N ALA A 136 13.86 -0.90 0.58
CA ALA A 136 14.81 0.14 0.18
C ALA A 136 15.12 0.05 -1.32
N ASN A 137 15.36 1.21 -1.95
CA ASN A 137 15.85 1.34 -3.32
C ASN A 137 17.11 2.24 -3.34
N GLY A 138 17.57 2.62 -4.53
CA GLY A 138 18.76 3.47 -4.68
C GLY A 138 18.63 4.89 -4.10
N ILE A 139 17.42 5.36 -3.80
CA ILE A 139 17.13 6.69 -3.25
C ILE A 139 17.04 6.64 -1.71
N GLY A 140 16.53 5.54 -1.16
CA GLY A 140 16.43 5.34 0.29
C GLY A 140 15.36 4.32 0.68
N HIS A 141 14.84 4.45 1.91
CA HIS A 141 13.73 3.60 2.36
C HIS A 141 12.43 4.02 1.66
N HIS A 142 11.98 3.19 0.73
CA HIS A 142 10.68 3.34 0.07
C HIS A 142 9.53 3.07 1.03
N VAL A 143 9.64 2.01 1.83
CA VAL A 143 8.62 1.62 2.80
C VAL A 143 9.24 1.12 4.09
N THR A 144 8.63 1.51 5.20
CA THR A 144 8.78 0.84 6.50
C THR A 144 7.40 0.33 6.91
N ALA A 145 7.33 -0.91 7.40
CA ALA A 145 6.06 -1.52 7.74
C ALA A 145 6.14 -2.38 9.00
N THR A 146 5.02 -2.46 9.70
CA THR A 146 4.77 -3.46 10.74
C THR A 146 3.62 -4.34 10.30
N VAL A 147 3.86 -5.65 10.26
CA VAL A 147 2.88 -6.65 9.83
C VAL A 147 2.53 -7.57 10.98
N THR A 148 1.24 -7.73 11.24
CA THR A 148 0.70 -8.76 12.14
C THR A 148 0.15 -9.89 11.29
N VAL A 149 0.66 -11.09 11.50
CA VAL A 149 0.32 -12.28 10.71
C VAL A 149 0.06 -13.47 11.62
N THR A 150 -1.04 -14.17 11.40
CA THR A 150 -1.27 -15.48 12.03
C THR A 150 -0.46 -16.53 11.29
N VAL A 151 0.32 -17.31 12.02
CA VAL A 151 1.17 -18.39 11.52
C VAL A 151 0.75 -19.70 12.18
N THR A 152 0.59 -20.75 11.39
CA THR A 152 0.35 -22.09 11.96
C THR A 152 1.67 -22.61 12.51
N LEU A 153 1.77 -22.78 13.82
CA LEU A 153 2.92 -23.45 14.42
C LEU A 153 2.79 -24.96 14.19
N PRO A 154 3.87 -25.66 13.76
CA PRO A 154 3.84 -27.12 13.72
C PRO A 154 3.60 -27.64 15.15
N GLY A 155 2.44 -28.29 15.37
CA GLY A 155 2.03 -28.86 16.66
C GLY A 155 0.59 -28.53 17.09
N THR A 156 -0.07 -27.55 16.47
CA THR A 156 -1.52 -27.36 16.67
C THR A 156 -2.28 -28.03 15.53
N GLU A 157 -2.42 -29.36 15.62
CA GLU A 157 -3.57 -30.00 15.00
C GLU A 157 -4.81 -29.42 15.70
N THR A 158 -5.59 -28.61 15.00
CA THR A 158 -6.97 -28.36 15.40
C THR A 158 -7.68 -29.70 15.38
N GLY A 159 -7.75 -30.34 16.54
CA GLY A 159 -8.57 -31.52 16.76
C GLY A 159 -9.96 -31.22 16.23
N THR A 160 -10.34 -31.94 15.18
CA THR A 160 -11.72 -31.92 14.71
C THR A 160 -12.47 -32.78 15.72
N GLU A 161 -12.95 -32.16 16.79
CA GLU A 161 -13.91 -32.80 17.69
C GLU A 161 -15.20 -33.01 16.90
N THR A 162 -15.39 -34.25 16.43
CA THR A 162 -16.69 -34.78 16.03
C THR A 162 -17.57 -34.82 17.29
N GLY A 163 -18.17 -33.68 17.64
CA GLY A 163 -19.13 -33.54 18.72
C GLY A 163 -20.51 -34.04 18.31
N THR A 164 -20.74 -35.35 18.37
CA THR A 164 -22.08 -35.89 18.64
C THR A 164 -22.32 -35.82 20.14
N GLY A 165 -22.98 -34.76 20.61
CA GLY A 165 -23.31 -34.54 22.00
C GLY A 165 -24.71 -33.96 22.15
N THR A 166 -25.67 -34.85 22.42
CA THR A 166 -27.05 -34.55 22.81
C THR A 166 -27.10 -33.57 23.97
N GLN A 167 -27.87 -32.49 23.81
CA GLN A 167 -28.21 -31.57 24.88
C GLN A 167 -29.21 -32.25 25.84
N THR A 168 -28.87 -32.30 27.12
CA THR A 168 -29.84 -32.55 28.20
C THR A 168 -29.67 -31.47 29.27
N HIS A 169 -30.68 -30.62 29.40
CA HIS A 169 -30.93 -29.78 30.56
C HIS A 169 -31.03 -30.64 31.83
N THR A 170 -30.34 -30.27 32.91
CA THR A 170 -30.89 -30.43 34.27
C THR A 170 -30.27 -29.40 35.20
N GLU A 171 -31.15 -28.66 35.85
CA GLU A 171 -30.94 -27.67 36.91
C GLU A 171 -30.92 -28.40 38.25
N THR A 172 -30.01 -28.06 39.18
CA THR A 172 -30.26 -28.22 40.63
C THR A 172 -29.30 -27.41 41.48
N GLU A 173 -29.89 -26.58 42.33
CA GLU A 173 -29.33 -25.82 43.44
C GLU A 173 -29.19 -26.72 44.69
N THR A 174 -28.12 -26.58 45.49
CA THR A 174 -28.21 -26.60 46.97
C THR A 174 -26.90 -26.22 47.68
N ALA A 175 -27.06 -25.75 48.91
CA ALA A 175 -26.15 -24.94 49.71
C ALA A 175 -25.32 -25.69 50.78
N ALA A 176 -24.33 -24.94 51.31
CA ALA A 176 -23.88 -24.84 52.71
C ALA A 176 -23.04 -25.95 53.37
N GLY A 177 -21.98 -25.52 54.08
CA GLY A 177 -21.60 -26.09 55.38
C GLY A 177 -20.11 -26.33 55.69
N ALA A 178 -19.51 -25.39 56.47
CA ALA A 178 -18.65 -25.62 57.66
C ALA A 178 -17.24 -26.28 57.50
N THR A 179 -16.18 -26.04 58.29
CA THR A 179 -15.82 -25.24 59.51
C THR A 179 -14.31 -25.44 59.76
N ALA A 180 -13.62 -24.48 60.42
CA ALA A 180 -12.52 -24.63 61.42
C ALA A 180 -11.44 -23.51 61.29
N THR A 181 -10.68 -23.01 62.28
CA THR A 181 -10.71 -22.85 63.76
C THR A 181 -9.46 -21.99 64.13
N ALA A 182 -9.58 -21.10 65.13
CA ALA A 182 -8.56 -20.51 66.04
C ALA A 182 -7.48 -19.45 65.62
N ALA A 183 -7.79 -18.20 65.98
CA ALA A 183 -7.13 -17.25 66.92
C ALA A 183 -5.59 -17.00 66.95
N ALA A 184 -5.18 -15.71 66.77
CA ALA A 184 -4.50 -14.86 67.79
C ALA A 184 -4.35 -13.39 67.33
N THR A 185 -4.40 -12.47 68.30
CA THR A 185 -4.75 -11.04 68.25
C THR A 185 -3.59 -10.05 68.00
N ALA A 186 -3.85 -9.00 67.22
CA ALA A 186 -3.34 -7.63 67.40
C ALA A 186 -4.42 -6.62 66.95
N PRO A 187 -4.62 -5.45 67.60
CA PRO A 187 -5.66 -4.51 67.19
C PRO A 187 -5.25 -3.79 65.90
N ALA A 188 -6.14 -3.81 64.90
CA ALA A 188 -5.98 -3.08 63.64
C ALA A 188 -6.34 -1.60 63.83
N PRO A 189 -5.68 -0.66 63.11
CA PRO A 189 -6.10 0.73 63.07
C PRO A 189 -7.44 0.85 62.33
N GLU A 190 -8.29 1.79 62.74
CA GLU A 190 -9.53 2.09 62.02
C GLU A 190 -9.20 2.50 60.58
N SER A 191 -9.86 1.84 59.62
CA SER A 191 -9.72 2.12 58.20
C SER A 191 -10.20 3.56 57.90
N PRO A 192 -9.47 4.35 57.10
CA PRO A 192 -9.99 5.64 56.64
C PRO A 192 -11.19 5.40 55.72
N GLU A 193 -12.21 6.26 55.82
CA GLU A 193 -13.36 6.22 54.92
C GLU A 193 -12.91 6.37 53.46
N SER A 194 -13.48 5.54 52.59
CA SER A 194 -13.22 5.57 51.15
C SER A 194 -13.63 6.93 50.57
N PRO A 195 -12.80 7.56 49.72
CA PRO A 195 -13.19 8.81 49.06
C PRO A 195 -14.35 8.54 48.09
N GLU A 196 -15.31 9.47 48.04
CA GLU A 196 -16.39 9.43 47.07
C GLU A 196 -15.82 9.43 45.64
N SER A 197 -16.45 8.62 44.79
CA SER A 197 -16.03 8.49 43.39
C SER A 197 -16.25 9.80 42.65
N PRO A 198 -15.29 10.28 41.84
CA PRO A 198 -15.48 11.50 41.08
C PRO A 198 -16.59 11.31 40.05
N GLU A 199 -17.41 12.35 39.86
CA GLU A 199 -18.44 12.36 38.81
C GLU A 199 -17.79 12.18 37.43
N SER A 200 -18.47 11.39 36.59
CA SER A 200 -17.99 11.11 35.23
C SER A 200 -18.01 12.39 34.41
N PRO A 201 -16.95 12.69 33.62
CA PRO A 201 -16.94 13.87 32.77
C PRO A 201 -18.05 13.79 31.72
N GLU A 202 -18.71 14.92 31.47
CA GLU A 202 -19.67 15.02 30.38
C GLU A 202 -19.01 14.68 29.04
N SER A 203 -19.74 13.93 28.22
CA SER A 203 -19.27 13.53 26.90
C SER A 203 -19.09 14.75 26.01
N PRO A 204 -17.99 14.87 25.25
CA PRO A 204 -17.80 15.99 24.35
C PRO A 204 -18.88 15.98 23.26
N GLU A 205 -19.39 17.16 22.92
CA GLU A 205 -20.31 17.31 21.80
C GLU A 205 -19.67 16.81 20.50
N SER A 206 -20.46 16.11 19.69
CA SER A 206 -20.00 15.59 18.42
C SER A 206 -19.65 16.74 17.47
N PRO A 207 -18.52 16.67 16.74
CA PRO A 207 -18.16 17.71 15.79
C PRO A 207 -19.21 17.80 14.67
N GLU A 208 -19.57 19.02 14.31
CA GLU A 208 -20.49 19.29 13.21
C GLU A 208 -19.90 18.73 11.90
N SER A 209 -20.75 18.05 11.12
CA SER A 209 -20.31 17.44 9.86
C SER A 209 -19.91 18.54 8.88
N PRO A 210 -18.78 18.41 8.17
CA PRO A 210 -18.37 19.41 7.19
C PRO A 210 -19.42 19.52 6.08
N GLU A 211 -19.73 20.75 5.68
CA GLU A 211 -20.64 20.98 4.57
C GLU A 211 -20.12 20.27 3.30
N PRO A 212 -21.02 19.63 2.52
CA PRO A 212 -20.62 19.02 1.28
C PRO A 212 -20.01 20.08 0.34
N PRO A 213 -18.93 19.75 -0.40
CA PRO A 213 -18.34 20.71 -1.32
C PRO A 213 -19.42 21.14 -2.33
N GLY A 214 -19.68 22.45 -2.39
CA GLY A 214 -20.60 23.03 -3.36
C GLY A 214 -20.27 22.52 -4.76
N SER A 215 -21.31 22.21 -5.55
CA SER A 215 -21.16 21.68 -6.91
C SER A 215 -20.19 22.55 -7.70
N ARG A 216 -19.03 22.00 -8.07
CA ARG A 216 -18.07 22.71 -8.92
C ARG A 216 -18.76 23.05 -10.22
N ARG A 217 -18.84 24.35 -10.52
CA ARG A 217 -19.35 24.84 -11.80
C ARG A 217 -18.52 24.18 -12.92
N PRO A 218 -19.14 23.61 -13.95
CA PRO A 218 -18.42 22.97 -15.04
C PRO A 218 -17.44 23.97 -15.67
N PRO A 219 -16.25 23.52 -16.11
CA PRO A 219 -15.30 24.38 -16.79
C PRO A 219 -15.95 25.00 -18.03
N LYS A 220 -15.61 26.26 -18.32
CA LYS A 220 -16.07 26.90 -19.56
C LYS A 220 -15.59 26.06 -20.75
N PRO A 221 -16.44 25.81 -21.76
CA PRO A 221 -16.02 25.15 -22.98
C PRO A 221 -14.88 25.95 -23.64
N PRO A 222 -13.95 25.29 -24.33
CA PRO A 222 -12.87 25.97 -25.04
C PRO A 222 -13.45 26.92 -26.09
N GLU A 223 -12.81 28.08 -26.25
CA GLU A 223 -13.17 29.01 -27.32
C GLU A 223 -12.95 28.34 -28.68
N SER A 224 -13.91 28.52 -29.59
CA SER A 224 -13.79 28.05 -30.96
C SER A 224 -12.58 28.70 -31.64
N PRO A 225 -11.80 27.94 -32.43
CA PRO A 225 -10.67 28.51 -33.16
C PRO A 225 -11.15 29.60 -34.13
N ASN A 226 -10.34 30.66 -34.25
CA ASN A 226 -10.61 31.73 -35.20
C ASN A 226 -10.72 31.18 -36.64
N PRO A 227 -11.65 31.71 -37.45
CA PRO A 227 -11.75 31.31 -38.85
C PRO A 227 -10.44 31.60 -39.60
N PRO A 228 -10.08 30.78 -40.60
CA PRO A 228 -8.90 31.01 -41.41
C PRO A 228 -8.96 32.39 -42.08
N LYS A 229 -7.82 33.08 -42.15
CA LYS A 229 -7.74 34.36 -42.85
C LYS A 229 -8.16 34.17 -44.32
N PRO A 230 -8.94 35.11 -44.89
CA PRO A 230 -9.27 35.06 -46.30
C PRO A 230 -8.00 35.16 -47.16
N PRO A 231 -7.97 34.56 -48.35
CA PRO A 231 -6.83 34.65 -49.26
C PRO A 231 -6.58 36.11 -49.67
N GLU A 232 -5.30 36.49 -49.79
CA GLU A 232 -4.94 37.80 -50.31
C GLU A 232 -5.45 37.97 -51.76
N SER A 233 -5.92 39.18 -52.06
CA SER A 233 -6.35 39.51 -53.42
C SER A 233 -5.14 39.51 -54.35
N PRO A 234 -5.27 39.01 -55.59
CA PRO A 234 -4.19 39.03 -56.55
C PRO A 234 -3.77 40.47 -56.88
N ASN A 235 -2.47 40.67 -57.08
CA ASN A 235 -1.93 41.96 -57.45
C ASN A 235 -2.55 42.46 -58.78
N PRO A 236 -2.78 43.77 -58.91
CA PRO A 236 -3.28 44.34 -60.16
C PRO A 236 -2.29 44.09 -61.31
N PRO A 237 -2.80 43.94 -62.55
CA PRO A 237 -1.94 43.77 -63.72
C PRO A 237 -1.02 44.98 -63.89
N LYS A 238 0.24 44.73 -64.26
CA LYS A 238 1.20 45.79 -64.55
C LYS A 238 0.68 46.64 -65.72
N SER A 239 0.77 47.95 -65.59
CA SER A 239 0.43 48.88 -66.67
C SER A 239 1.32 48.64 -67.90
N PRO A 240 0.78 48.78 -69.12
CA PRO A 240 1.56 48.64 -70.34
C PRO A 240 2.63 49.73 -70.42
N GLU A 241 3.80 49.36 -70.93
CA GLU A 241 4.91 50.29 -71.12
C GLU A 241 4.56 51.32 -72.20
N SER A 242 4.93 52.58 -71.96
CA SER A 242 4.63 53.67 -72.91
C SER A 242 5.43 53.49 -74.20
N PRO A 243 4.85 53.81 -75.38
CA PRO A 243 5.57 53.68 -76.64
C PRO A 243 6.78 54.62 -76.68
N LYS A 244 7.90 54.10 -77.21
CA LYS A 244 9.12 54.87 -77.38
C LYS A 244 8.88 56.01 -78.38
N PRO A 245 9.35 57.24 -78.11
CA PRO A 245 9.20 58.35 -79.05
C PRO A 245 9.97 58.08 -80.35
N PRO A 246 9.51 58.62 -81.49
CA PRO A 246 10.18 58.45 -82.77
C PRO A 246 11.55 59.12 -82.79
N GLU A 247 12.50 58.51 -83.50
CA GLU A 247 13.84 59.06 -83.68
C GLU A 247 13.79 60.30 -84.61
N PRO A 248 14.65 61.31 -84.36
CA PRO A 248 14.70 62.51 -85.17
C PRO A 248 15.27 62.23 -86.57
N PRO A 249 14.86 63.00 -87.60
CA PRO A 249 15.36 62.81 -88.97
C PRO A 249 16.84 63.17 -89.10
N ALA A 250 17.52 62.47 -90.02
CA ALA A 250 18.94 62.58 -90.33
C ALA A 250 19.32 63.89 -91.05
#